data_AF-K3VUV9-F1
#
_entry.id   AF-K3VUV9-F1
#
_cell.length_a   1.000
_cell.length_b   1.000
_cell.length_c   1.000
_cell.angle_alpha   90.00
_cell.angle_beta   90.00
_cell.angle_gamma   90.00
#
_symmetry.space_group_name_H-M   'P 1'
#
loop_
_entity.id
_entity.type
_entity.pdbx_description
1 polymer ?
#
loop_
_entity_poly.entity_id
_entity_poly.type
_entity_poly.pdbx_seq_one_letter_code
_entity_poly.pdbx_strand_id
1 'polypeptide(L)'
;MVAKKLAPQPQESPIRSSQNLNSVNTITTLDTADRSFPSGITTTAIMSSTNSVQCFGKKKTATAVAHCKAGKGLIKVNGRPLQLVQPEILRFKVYEPLLVVGLDKFANVDVRVRVSGGGQVSQVYAIRQAIAKSLIAYYQKFVDEHSKNLLKQALVQFDRTLLVADNRRCEPKKFGGPGARARFQKSYR
;
A
#
# COMPACT_ATOMS: atom_id res chain seq x y z
N MET A 1 18.00 37.60 -49.20
CA MET A 1 18.82 36.50 -48.64
C MET A 1 18.54 36.38 -47.14
N VAL A 2 17.63 35.50 -46.72
CA VAL A 2 17.70 34.63 -45.52
C VAL A 2 16.62 33.57 -45.73
N ALA A 3 17.05 32.32 -45.89
CA ALA A 3 16.25 31.18 -46.33
C ALA A 3 15.33 30.65 -45.21
N LYS A 4 14.04 30.42 -45.53
CA LYS A 4 13.11 29.65 -44.69
C LYS A 4 13.44 28.16 -44.83
N LYS A 5 13.93 27.55 -43.74
CA LYS A 5 14.26 26.14 -43.63
C LYS A 5 12.97 25.32 -43.52
N LEU A 6 12.61 24.63 -44.62
CA LEU A 6 11.50 23.69 -44.71
C LEU A 6 11.82 22.45 -43.86
N ALA A 7 10.91 22.04 -42.98
CA ALA A 7 11.06 20.83 -42.17
C ALA A 7 10.72 19.57 -43.00
N PRO A 8 11.51 18.48 -42.93
CA PRO A 8 11.19 17.23 -43.62
C PRO A 8 10.24 16.36 -42.81
N GLN A 9 9.25 15.78 -43.51
CA GLN A 9 8.28 14.79 -43.03
C GLN A 9 8.96 13.50 -42.52
N PRO A 10 8.46 12.85 -41.45
CA PRO A 10 8.93 11.52 -41.08
C PRO A 10 8.30 10.44 -41.98
N GLN A 11 9.16 9.66 -42.62
CA GLN A 11 8.85 8.50 -43.45
C GLN A 11 8.48 7.29 -42.57
N GLU A 12 7.35 6.64 -42.88
CA GLU A 12 6.96 5.34 -42.34
C GLU A 12 7.93 4.24 -42.83
N SER A 13 8.20 3.25 -41.98
CA SER A 13 8.98 2.07 -42.35
C SER A 13 8.32 0.78 -41.83
N PRO A 14 8.58 -0.38 -42.47
CA PRO A 14 7.53 -1.28 -42.93
C PRO A 14 7.21 -2.47 -42.02
N ILE A 15 6.00 -2.97 -42.26
CA ILE A 15 5.39 -4.22 -41.79
C ILE A 15 6.31 -5.42 -42.08
N ARG A 16 6.67 -6.18 -41.03
CA ARG A 16 7.25 -7.52 -41.19
C ARG A 16 6.18 -8.58 -40.92
N SER A 17 5.69 -9.10 -42.03
CA SER A 17 4.94 -10.35 -42.16
C SER A 17 5.72 -11.54 -41.58
N SER A 18 5.06 -12.33 -40.74
CA SER A 18 5.37 -13.74 -40.54
C SER A 18 4.07 -14.53 -40.59
N GLN A 19 3.87 -15.12 -41.77
CA GLN A 19 3.17 -16.36 -42.08
C GLN A 19 2.42 -17.05 -40.94
N ASN A 20 1.13 -17.32 -41.15
CA ASN A 20 0.71 -18.70 -41.08
C ASN A 20 -0.45 -19.02 -42.01
N LEU A 21 -0.38 -20.25 -42.52
CA LEU A 21 -1.01 -20.78 -43.71
C LEU A 21 -2.52 -20.98 -43.57
N ASN A 22 -3.21 -20.76 -44.69
CA ASN A 22 -4.55 -21.27 -44.97
C ASN A 22 -4.60 -22.80 -44.89
N SER A 23 -5.73 -23.35 -44.44
CA SER A 23 -6.43 -24.48 -45.10
C SER A 23 -7.67 -24.84 -44.25
N VAL A 24 -8.86 -24.40 -44.64
CA VAL A 24 -9.89 -25.14 -45.39
C VAL A 24 -10.74 -26.05 -44.50
N ASN A 25 -12.05 -25.77 -44.56
CA ASN A 25 -13.15 -26.51 -43.99
C ASN A 25 -13.26 -27.94 -44.56
N THR A 26 -13.68 -28.89 -43.73
CA THR A 26 -14.47 -30.04 -44.19
C THR A 26 -15.49 -30.46 -43.14
N ILE A 27 -16.75 -30.50 -43.57
CA ILE A 27 -17.91 -31.10 -42.92
C ILE A 27 -18.03 -32.52 -43.49
N THR A 28 -18.17 -33.52 -42.62
CA THR A 28 -18.71 -34.90 -42.80
C THR A 28 -18.25 -35.71 -41.58
N THR A 29 -18.98 -36.56 -40.87
CA THR A 29 -20.22 -37.34 -41.09
C THR A 29 -20.73 -37.77 -39.70
N LEU A 30 -22.04 -38.02 -39.61
CA LEU A 30 -22.71 -38.67 -38.49
C LEU A 30 -22.21 -40.12 -38.37
N ASP A 31 -21.83 -40.59 -37.18
CA ASP A 31 -22.14 -41.96 -36.79
C ASP A 31 -22.08 -42.20 -35.27
N THR A 32 -23.17 -42.78 -34.77
CA THR A 32 -23.32 -43.72 -33.65
C THR A 32 -22.72 -43.39 -32.27
N ALA A 33 -23.65 -43.05 -31.36
CA ALA A 33 -23.74 -43.44 -29.95
C ALA A 33 -22.43 -43.70 -29.16
N ASP A 34 -22.09 -42.76 -28.28
CA ASP A 34 -21.68 -43.14 -26.93
C ASP A 34 -22.11 -42.10 -25.89
N ARG A 35 -22.86 -42.59 -24.90
CA ARG A 35 -23.27 -41.85 -23.70
C ARG A 35 -22.08 -41.78 -22.76
N SER A 36 -21.38 -40.65 -22.70
CA SER A 36 -20.74 -40.22 -21.46
C SER A 36 -20.68 -38.68 -21.41
N PHE A 37 -21.25 -38.15 -20.34
CA PHE A 37 -21.29 -36.72 -20.06
C PHE A 37 -19.86 -36.16 -19.95
N PRO A 38 -19.50 -35.06 -20.64
CA PRO A 38 -18.27 -34.35 -20.31
C PRO A 38 -18.50 -33.61 -18.99
N SER A 39 -18.18 -34.29 -17.89
CA SER A 39 -18.11 -33.70 -16.55
C SER A 39 -17.01 -32.64 -16.51
N GLY A 40 -17.43 -31.37 -16.50
CA GLY A 40 -16.71 -30.29 -15.84
C GLY A 40 -15.47 -29.76 -16.56
N ILE A 41 -15.66 -28.75 -17.40
CA ILE A 41 -14.61 -27.75 -17.64
C ILE A 41 -14.41 -27.02 -16.31
N THR A 42 -13.48 -27.51 -15.49
CA THR A 42 -13.03 -26.79 -14.30
C THR A 42 -12.20 -25.63 -14.81
N THR A 43 -12.80 -24.45 -14.95
CA THR A 43 -12.06 -23.20 -15.12
C THR A 43 -11.20 -23.03 -13.87
N THR A 44 -9.96 -23.52 -13.93
CA THR A 44 -8.93 -23.23 -12.94
C THR A 44 -8.76 -21.73 -12.94
N ALA A 45 -9.39 -21.04 -11.97
CA ALA A 45 -9.24 -19.61 -11.79
C ALA A 45 -7.75 -19.32 -11.61
N ILE A 46 -7.12 -18.77 -12.64
CA ILE A 46 -5.74 -18.28 -12.57
C ILE A 46 -5.78 -17.16 -11.55
N MET A 47 -5.43 -17.47 -10.29
CA MET A 47 -5.23 -16.46 -9.27
C MET A 47 -4.02 -15.64 -9.69
N SER A 48 -4.24 -14.54 -10.42
CA SER A 48 -3.18 -13.57 -10.69
C SER A 48 -2.65 -13.08 -9.33
N SER A 49 -1.43 -13.48 -8.97
CA SER A 49 -0.79 -13.06 -7.74
C SER A 49 -0.47 -11.57 -7.82
N THR A 50 -1.38 -10.73 -7.33
CA THR A 50 -1.14 -9.29 -7.30
C THR A 50 -0.03 -8.99 -6.29
N ASN A 51 1.07 -8.38 -6.76
CA ASN A 51 2.16 -7.90 -5.93
C ASN A 51 1.62 -6.96 -4.85
N SER A 52 1.51 -7.48 -3.63
CA SER A 52 0.90 -6.77 -2.51
C SER A 52 1.61 -7.06 -1.21
N VAL A 53 1.66 -6.03 -0.36
CA VAL A 53 2.25 -6.10 0.97
C VAL A 53 1.26 -5.58 1.98
N GLN A 54 1.10 -6.30 3.07
CA GLN A 54 0.30 -5.86 4.22
C GLN A 54 1.23 -5.56 5.39
N CYS A 55 1.04 -4.40 6.00
CA CYS A 55 1.80 -3.94 7.15
C CYS A 55 0.88 -3.33 8.20
N PHE A 56 1.34 -3.28 9.45
CA PHE A 56 0.59 -2.69 10.55
C PHE A 56 1.36 -1.59 11.29
N GLY A 57 0.65 -0.53 11.66
CA GLY A 57 1.05 0.50 12.60
C GLY A 57 0.26 0.38 13.90
N LYS A 58 0.91 0.67 15.03
CA LYS A 58 0.30 0.57 16.36
C LYS A 58 0.69 1.75 17.23
N LYS A 59 -0.31 2.42 17.81
CA LYS A 59 -0.13 3.45 18.82
C LYS A 59 -1.25 3.40 19.84
N LYS A 60 -0.94 3.20 21.12
CA LYS A 60 -1.96 2.89 22.14
C LYS A 60 -2.91 1.81 21.57
N THR A 61 -4.21 1.90 21.82
CA THR A 61 -5.21 0.97 21.30
C THR A 61 -5.52 1.12 19.80
N ALA A 62 -4.96 2.12 19.11
CA ALA A 62 -5.18 2.30 17.67
C ALA A 62 -4.32 1.33 16.84
N THR A 63 -4.97 0.70 15.87
CA THR A 63 -4.36 -0.18 14.88
C THR A 63 -4.64 0.35 13.48
N ALA A 64 -3.58 0.51 12.69
CA ALA A 64 -3.67 0.85 11.28
C ALA A 64 -3.10 -0.28 10.44
N VAL A 65 -3.86 -0.77 9.47
CA VAL A 65 -3.44 -1.81 8.52
C VAL A 65 -3.30 -1.15 7.16
N ALA A 66 -2.09 -1.15 6.62
CA ALA A 66 -1.79 -0.62 5.30
C ALA A 66 -1.60 -1.77 4.31
N HIS A 67 -2.34 -1.71 3.21
CA HIS A 67 -2.16 -2.56 2.05
C HIS A 67 -1.47 -1.74 0.95
N CYS A 68 -0.24 -2.10 0.63
CA CYS A 68 0.51 -1.57 -0.51
C CYS A 68 0.34 -2.47 -1.72
N LYS A 69 0.11 -1.87 -2.88
CA LYS A 69 0.09 -2.53 -4.18
C LYS A 69 0.86 -1.68 -5.19
N ALA A 70 1.37 -2.28 -6.26
CA ALA A 70 1.87 -1.51 -7.39
C ALA A 70 0.73 -0.66 -7.97
N GLY A 71 0.98 0.62 -8.27
CA GLY A 71 -0.07 1.54 -8.67
C GLY A 71 0.43 2.93 -9.08
N LYS A 72 -0.45 3.94 -8.98
CA LYS A 72 -0.25 5.31 -9.47
C LYS A 72 0.04 6.34 -8.36
N GLY A 73 0.34 5.89 -7.14
CA GLY A 73 0.62 6.79 -6.00
C GLY A 73 -0.60 7.23 -5.21
N LEU A 74 -1.70 6.48 -5.28
CA LEU A 74 -2.94 6.80 -4.59
C LEU A 74 -2.89 6.36 -3.12
N ILE A 75 -2.90 7.32 -2.20
CA ILE A 75 -2.90 7.05 -0.75
C ILE A 75 -4.27 7.38 -0.16
N LYS A 76 -4.95 6.36 0.38
CA LYS A 76 -6.29 6.48 0.96
C LYS A 76 -6.34 5.93 2.39
N VAL A 77 -7.01 6.64 3.29
CA VAL A 77 -7.29 6.23 4.67
C VAL A 77 -8.80 6.05 4.85
N ASN A 78 -9.24 4.85 5.22
CA ASN A 78 -10.66 4.51 5.38
C ASN A 78 -11.54 4.89 4.17
N GLY A 79 -10.99 4.80 2.95
CA GLY A 79 -11.67 5.15 1.71
C GLY A 79 -11.64 6.63 1.35
N ARG A 80 -11.13 7.50 2.23
CA ARG A 80 -10.94 8.94 2.00
C ARG A 80 -9.49 9.24 1.61
N PRO A 81 -9.23 10.29 0.82
CA PRO A 81 -7.87 10.74 0.52
C PRO A 81 -7.16 11.28 1.77
N LEU A 82 -5.82 11.28 1.75
CA LEU A 82 -4.96 11.63 2.89
C LEU A 82 -5.22 13.05 3.43
N GLN A 83 -5.58 13.98 2.54
CA GLN A 83 -5.88 15.38 2.85
C GLN A 83 -7.07 15.53 3.80
N LEU A 84 -8.01 14.57 3.81
CA LEU A 84 -9.23 14.65 4.61
C LEU A 84 -9.10 13.98 5.99
N VAL A 85 -7.89 13.56 6.39
CA VAL A 85 -7.66 13.02 7.74
C VAL A 85 -7.92 14.12 8.78
N GLN A 86 -8.64 13.81 9.85
CA GLN A 86 -8.89 14.74 10.96
C GLN A 86 -8.07 14.33 12.19
N PRO A 87 -7.61 15.27 13.03
CA PRO A 87 -7.73 16.73 12.94
C PRO A 87 -6.68 17.36 12.00
N GLU A 88 -6.97 18.56 11.50
CA GLU A 88 -6.16 19.25 10.48
C GLU A 88 -4.72 19.50 10.92
N ILE A 89 -4.52 19.95 12.16
CA ILE A 89 -3.19 20.25 12.73
C ILE A 89 -2.28 19.00 12.71
N LEU A 90 -2.85 17.80 12.85
CA LEU A 90 -2.08 16.56 12.88
C LEU A 90 -1.88 15.94 11.49
N ARG A 91 -2.45 16.51 10.42
CA ARG A 91 -2.22 16.03 9.05
C ARG A 91 -0.75 16.06 8.67
N PHE A 92 -0.02 17.09 9.12
CA PHE A 92 1.42 17.21 8.89
C PHE A 92 2.20 15.98 9.37
N LYS A 93 1.78 15.35 10.48
CA LYS A 93 2.42 14.12 10.98
C LYS A 93 2.23 12.93 10.05
N VAL A 94 1.14 12.89 9.28
CA VAL A 94 0.91 11.83 8.30
C VAL A 94 1.76 12.05 7.04
N TYR A 95 2.05 13.30 6.69
CA TYR A 95 2.87 13.65 5.53
C TYR A 95 4.37 13.46 5.73
N GLU A 96 4.87 13.46 6.97
CA GLU A 96 6.30 13.27 7.28
C GLU A 96 6.95 12.09 6.53
N PRO A 97 6.42 10.85 6.53
CA PRO A 97 7.04 9.76 5.78
C PRO A 97 7.07 9.99 4.26
N LEU A 98 6.13 10.77 3.71
CA LEU A 98 6.13 11.13 2.29
C LEU A 98 7.22 12.16 1.98
N LEU A 99 7.37 13.15 2.86
CA LEU A 99 8.35 14.24 2.69
C LEU A 99 9.79 13.77 2.91
N VAL A 100 10.03 12.89 3.89
CA VAL A 100 11.38 12.37 4.19
C VAL A 100 11.92 11.49 3.07
N VAL A 101 11.06 10.70 2.44
CA VAL A 101 11.46 9.75 1.39
C VAL A 101 11.44 10.38 -0.01
N GLY A 102 10.59 11.39 -0.22
CA GLY A 102 10.34 11.97 -1.53
C GLY A 102 9.17 11.32 -2.26
N LEU A 103 8.44 12.13 -3.05
CA LEU A 103 7.22 11.72 -3.75
C LEU A 103 7.49 10.67 -4.85
N ASP A 104 8.70 10.67 -5.42
CA ASP A 104 9.07 9.78 -6.53
C ASP A 104 8.97 8.30 -6.16
N LYS A 105 9.29 7.95 -4.91
CA LYS A 105 9.21 6.57 -4.42
C LYS A 105 7.77 6.12 -4.19
N PHE A 106 6.85 7.07 -3.97
CA PHE A 106 5.43 6.78 -3.80
C PHE A 106 4.66 6.76 -5.12
N ALA A 107 5.19 7.36 -6.19
CA ALA A 107 4.51 7.41 -7.50
C ALA A 107 4.14 6.02 -8.05
N ASN A 108 4.93 4.99 -7.72
CA ASN A 108 4.75 3.62 -8.21
C ASN A 108 3.88 2.74 -7.31
N VAL A 109 3.42 3.25 -6.15
CA VAL A 109 2.78 2.42 -5.10
C VAL A 109 1.46 3.05 -4.64
N ASP A 110 0.39 2.27 -4.70
CA ASP A 110 -0.89 2.63 -4.09
C ASP A 110 -0.98 2.08 -2.67
N VAL A 111 -1.41 2.91 -1.72
CA VAL A 111 -1.52 2.57 -0.30
C VAL A 111 -2.94 2.76 0.20
N ARG A 112 -3.59 1.67 0.60
CA ARG A 112 -4.89 1.71 1.27
C ARG A 112 -4.73 1.37 2.75
N VAL A 113 -5.04 2.34 3.61
CA VAL A 113 -4.96 2.20 5.06
C VAL A 113 -6.36 2.04 5.65
N ARG A 114 -6.56 1.00 6.45
CA ARG A 114 -7.74 0.82 7.32
C ARG A 114 -7.33 1.05 8.76
N VAL A 115 -8.09 1.84 9.50
CA VAL A 115 -7.76 2.23 10.87
C VAL A 115 -8.93 1.92 11.80
N SER A 116 -8.63 1.32 12.95
CA SER A 116 -9.60 0.97 13.98
C SER A 116 -9.04 1.21 15.38
N GLY A 117 -9.93 1.53 16.33
CA GLY A 117 -9.60 1.72 17.74
C GLY A 117 -8.91 3.05 18.08
N GLY A 118 -8.70 3.27 19.37
CA GLY A 118 -8.06 4.48 19.91
C GLY A 118 -8.83 5.78 19.67
N GLY A 119 -8.15 6.91 19.89
CA GLY A 119 -8.63 8.25 19.54
C GLY A 119 -7.89 8.85 18.35
N GLN A 120 -8.31 10.04 17.91
CA GLN A 120 -7.81 10.69 16.69
C GLN A 120 -6.28 10.81 16.65
N VAL A 121 -5.66 11.29 17.74
CA VAL A 121 -4.19 11.44 17.82
C VAL A 121 -3.49 10.10 17.64
N SER A 122 -3.90 9.07 18.39
CA SER A 122 -3.31 7.74 18.27
C SER A 122 -3.49 7.12 16.89
N GLN A 123 -4.63 7.37 16.25
CA GLN A 123 -4.89 6.90 14.89
C GLN A 123 -3.93 7.54 13.89
N VAL A 124 -3.70 8.86 13.97
CA VAL A 124 -2.73 9.57 13.12
C VAL A 124 -1.33 8.96 13.22
N TYR A 125 -0.84 8.74 14.44
CA TYR A 125 0.48 8.11 14.62
C TYR A 125 0.53 6.66 14.13
N ALA A 126 -0.57 5.91 14.25
CA ALA A 126 -0.64 4.55 13.70
C ALA A 126 -0.63 4.57 12.16
N ILE A 127 -1.35 5.49 11.51
CA ILE A 127 -1.36 5.68 10.04
C ILE A 127 0.04 6.04 9.56
N ARG A 128 0.65 7.05 10.19
CA ARG A 128 2.03 7.51 9.94
C ARG A 128 3.00 6.32 9.93
N GLN A 129 2.94 5.49 10.98
CA GLN A 129 3.78 4.31 11.09
C GLN A 129 3.48 3.24 10.02
N ALA A 130 2.20 3.02 9.71
CA ALA A 130 1.79 2.02 8.74
C ALA A 130 2.29 2.36 7.33
N ILE A 131 2.20 3.63 6.91
CA ILE A 131 2.68 4.11 5.60
C ILE A 131 4.20 3.92 5.46
N ALA A 132 4.98 4.31 6.48
CA ALA A 132 6.43 4.16 6.44
C ALA A 132 6.86 2.68 6.32
N LYS A 133 6.28 1.80 7.15
CA LYS A 133 6.56 0.37 7.10
C LYS A 133 6.15 -0.27 5.78
N SER A 134 5.00 0.12 5.25
CA SER A 134 4.44 -0.50 4.07
C SER A 134 5.28 -0.19 2.83
N LEU A 135 5.90 0.99 2.77
CA LEU A 135 6.88 1.31 1.73
C LEU A 135 8.15 0.44 1.85
N ILE A 136 8.77 0.39 3.03
CA ILE A 136 9.98 -0.42 3.23
C ILE A 136 9.73 -1.90 2.89
N ALA A 137 8.61 -2.44 3.34
CA ALA A 137 8.27 -3.84 3.09
C ALA A 137 7.96 -4.12 1.62
N TYR A 138 7.48 -3.12 0.86
CA TYR A 138 7.33 -3.22 -0.59
C TYR A 138 8.69 -3.27 -1.29
N TYR A 139 9.60 -2.35 -0.94
CA TYR A 139 10.96 -2.32 -1.49
C TYR A 139 11.75 -3.59 -1.16
N GLN A 140 11.59 -4.11 0.06
CA GLN A 140 12.20 -5.37 0.49
C GLN A 140 11.75 -6.57 -0.35
N LYS A 141 10.51 -6.59 -0.83
CA LYS A 141 9.98 -7.74 -1.59
C LYS A 141 10.16 -7.63 -3.10
N PHE A 142 10.08 -6.42 -3.66
CA PHE A 142 9.87 -6.24 -5.11
C PHE A 142 10.89 -5.36 -5.81
N VAL A 143 11.82 -4.70 -5.10
CA VAL A 143 12.77 -3.78 -5.72
C VAL A 143 14.21 -4.22 -5.44
N ASP A 144 14.79 -3.79 -4.33
CA ASP A 144 16.20 -4.02 -4.00
C ASP A 144 16.47 -3.80 -2.50
N GLU A 145 17.45 -4.55 -1.98
CA GLU A 145 17.87 -4.42 -0.57
C GLU A 145 18.66 -3.13 -0.29
N HIS A 146 19.37 -2.59 -1.29
CA HIS A 146 20.15 -1.36 -1.12
C HIS A 146 19.24 -0.13 -0.90
N SER A 147 18.27 0.11 -1.80
CA SER A 147 17.32 1.21 -1.64
C SER A 147 16.48 1.07 -0.37
N LYS A 148 16.08 -0.16 -0.01
CA LYS A 148 15.42 -0.42 1.27
C LYS A 148 16.27 0.05 2.46
N ASN A 149 17.57 -0.23 2.47
CA ASN A 149 18.46 0.19 3.54
C ASN A 149 18.62 1.72 3.60
N LEU A 150 18.73 2.39 2.43
CA LEU A 150 18.73 3.85 2.36
C LEU A 150 17.44 4.45 2.92
N LEU A 151 16.26 3.94 2.51
CA LEU A 151 14.96 4.39 3.01
C LEU A 151 14.82 4.18 4.51
N LYS A 152 15.26 3.01 5.01
CA LYS A 152 15.24 2.69 6.42
C LYS A 152 16.13 3.63 7.22
N GLN A 153 17.33 3.93 6.74
CA GLN A 153 18.25 4.86 7.39
C GLN A 153 17.68 6.28 7.44
N ALA A 154 17.16 6.78 6.32
CA ALA A 154 16.53 8.12 6.26
C ALA A 154 15.35 8.25 7.23
N LEU A 155 14.47 7.23 7.28
CA LEU A 155 13.31 7.24 8.18
C LEU A 155 13.72 7.12 9.66
N VAL A 156 14.73 6.31 9.99
CA VAL A 156 15.24 6.16 11.36
C VAL A 156 15.96 7.43 11.82
N GLN A 157 16.71 8.08 10.94
CA GLN A 157 17.41 9.33 11.23
C GLN A 157 16.43 10.46 11.55
N PHE A 158 15.31 10.53 10.84
CA PHE A 158 14.26 11.49 11.15
C PHE A 158 13.49 11.13 12.42
N ASP A 159 12.91 9.94 12.49
CA ASP A 159 12.16 9.49 13.67
C ASP A 159 12.05 7.96 13.73
N ARG A 160 12.65 7.36 14.76
CA ARG A 160 12.56 5.92 15.04
C ARG A 160 11.11 5.42 15.16
N THR A 161 10.16 6.25 15.60
CA THR A 161 8.76 5.85 15.80
C THR A 161 7.99 5.62 14.50
N LEU A 162 8.54 6.03 13.35
CA LEU A 162 8.00 5.69 12.03
C LEU A 162 8.09 4.19 11.75
N LEU A 163 9.12 3.52 12.27
CA LEU A 163 9.33 2.09 12.08
C LEU A 163 8.99 1.29 13.33
N VAL A 164 9.40 1.75 14.51
CA VAL A 164 9.19 1.02 15.76
C VAL A 164 7.96 1.56 16.49
N ALA A 165 7.07 0.67 16.94
CA ALA A 165 5.85 1.10 17.62
C ALA A 165 6.15 1.58 19.04
N ASP A 166 5.40 2.59 19.51
CA ASP A 166 5.44 3.02 20.90
C ASP A 166 4.77 1.95 21.78
N ASN A 167 5.52 1.41 22.73
CA ASN A 167 5.08 0.33 23.61
C ASN A 167 4.16 0.80 24.74
N ARG A 168 4.07 2.11 25.02
CA ARG A 168 3.36 2.64 26.19
C ARG A 168 1.85 2.35 26.15
N ARG A 169 1.31 1.90 27.28
CA ARG A 169 -0.11 1.58 27.51
C ARG A 169 -0.60 2.17 28.83
N CYS A 170 -1.91 2.30 28.98
CA CYS A 170 -2.51 2.74 30.23
C CYS A 170 -2.30 1.66 31.30
N GLU A 171 -1.68 2.05 32.41
CA GLU A 171 -1.60 1.22 33.60
C GLU A 171 -3.01 0.98 34.16
N PRO A 172 -3.31 -0.21 34.70
CA PRO A 172 -4.61 -0.49 35.31
C PRO A 172 -4.84 0.37 36.55
N LYS A 173 -6.11 0.70 36.82
CA LYS A 173 -6.51 1.42 38.03
C LYS A 173 -6.28 0.52 39.26
N LYS A 174 -5.69 1.08 40.32
CA LYS A 174 -5.57 0.43 41.63
C LYS A 174 -6.73 0.87 42.52
N PHE A 175 -7.14 0.02 43.47
CA PHE A 175 -8.18 0.37 44.45
C PHE A 175 -7.74 1.56 45.32
N GLY A 176 -8.67 2.24 46.02
CA GLY A 176 -8.31 3.31 46.97
C GLY A 176 -7.83 4.63 46.34
N GLY A 177 -8.30 4.94 45.13
CA GLY A 177 -8.09 6.22 44.48
C GLY A 177 -8.73 6.30 43.10
N PRO A 178 -8.71 7.48 42.45
CA PRO A 178 -9.34 7.65 41.15
C PRO A 178 -8.55 7.01 40.00
N GLY A 179 -7.23 6.85 40.10
CA GLY A 179 -6.36 6.44 38.99
C GLY A 179 -5.39 5.30 39.30
N ALA A 180 -4.46 5.05 38.36
CA ALA A 180 -3.44 3.99 38.49
C ALA A 180 -2.49 4.22 39.68
N ARG A 181 -2.18 5.49 39.99
CA ARG A 181 -1.25 5.88 41.07
C ARG A 181 -1.85 6.86 42.08
N ALA A 182 -2.81 7.68 41.66
CA ALA A 182 -3.50 8.62 42.53
C ALA A 182 -4.27 7.89 43.64
N ARG A 183 -4.14 8.36 44.88
CA ARG A 183 -4.85 7.85 46.07
C ARG A 183 -5.78 8.93 46.61
N PHE A 184 -6.84 8.52 47.30
CA PHE A 184 -7.67 9.48 48.03
C PHE A 184 -6.89 10.15 49.15
N GLN A 185 -7.20 11.43 49.40
CA GLN A 185 -6.56 12.20 50.46
C GLN A 185 -6.89 11.59 51.84
N LYS A 186 -5.87 11.46 52.70
CA LYS A 186 -6.03 11.00 54.08
C LYS A 186 -6.05 12.20 55.02
N SER A 187 -6.96 12.21 55.99
CA SER A 187 -6.91 13.09 57.17
C SER A 187 -6.25 12.33 58.32
N TYR A 188 -5.12 12.82 58.83
CA TYR A 188 -4.35 12.20 59.92
C TYR A 188 -4.71 12.75 61.31
N ARG A 189 -5.92 13.31 61.47
CA ARG A 189 -6.40 13.82 62.76
C ARG A 189 -6.81 12.68 63.67
#